data_AF-A0A930JLE7-F1
#
_entry.id   AF-A0A930JLE7-F1
#
_cell.length_a   1.000
_cell.length_b   1.000
_cell.length_c   1.000
_cell.angle_alpha   90.00
_cell.angle_beta   90.00
_cell.angle_gamma   90.00
#
_symmetry.space_group_name_H-M   'P 1'
#
loop_
_entity.id
_entity.type
_entity.pdbx_description
1 polymer ?
#
loop_
_entity_poly.entity_id
_entity_poly.type
_entity_poly.pdbx_seq_one_letter_code
_entity_poly.pdbx_strand_id
1 'polypeptide(L)'
;MIGTDYQPKTTFWMDFSIADKFGIAAIKDTYNRAFKEWKTNHVYLTELVMVLNHKIWQWYEENDAIARLYDTLWREADLWAQENLKDEELEYFYRVTD
;
A
#
# COMPACT_ATOMS: atom_id res chain seq x y z
N MET A 1 -12.70 5.23 -0.44
CA MET A 1 -12.91 4.24 0.62
C MET A 1 -14.30 3.66 0.43
N ILE A 2 -14.39 2.42 -0.06
CA ILE A 2 -15.65 1.68 -0.12
C ILE A 2 -15.44 0.47 0.79
N GLY A 3 -16.31 0.27 1.78
CA GLY A 3 -16.74 -1.09 2.15
C GLY A 3 -16.17 -1.78 3.39
N THR A 4 -15.39 -1.16 4.26
CA THR A 4 -15.04 -1.75 5.57
C THR A 4 -15.20 -0.69 6.67
N ASP A 5 -15.64 -1.08 7.87
CA ASP A 5 -15.59 -0.25 9.09
C ASP A 5 -14.13 0.10 9.50
N TYR A 6 -13.16 -0.19 8.63
CA TYR A 6 -11.75 0.05 8.84
C TYR A 6 -11.47 1.55 8.90
N GLN A 7 -11.05 2.01 10.07
CA GLN A 7 -10.56 3.37 10.27
C GLN A 7 -9.07 3.43 9.86
N PRO A 8 -8.70 4.31 8.91
CA PRO A 8 -7.31 4.56 8.55
C PRO A 8 -6.50 4.99 9.77
N LYS A 9 -5.29 4.44 9.90
CA LYS A 9 -4.34 4.76 10.98
C LYS A 9 -3.17 5.59 10.47
N THR A 10 -3.09 5.79 9.16
CA THR A 10 -2.02 6.50 8.46
C THR A 10 -2.60 7.53 7.48
N THR A 11 -1.74 8.35 6.89
CA THR A 11 -2.08 9.28 5.82
C THR A 11 -1.79 8.73 4.42
N PHE A 12 -1.39 7.46 4.29
CA PHE A 12 -0.86 6.91 3.03
C PHE A 12 -1.79 7.14 1.85
N TRP A 13 -3.10 6.94 2.02
CA TRP A 13 -4.05 7.21 0.93
C TRP A 13 -3.92 8.63 0.38
N MET A 14 -3.83 9.64 1.26
CA MET A 14 -3.66 11.03 0.86
C MET A 14 -2.26 11.27 0.27
N ASP A 15 -1.21 10.74 0.90
CA ASP A 15 0.17 10.91 0.44
C ASP A 15 0.36 10.38 -0.99
N PHE A 16 -0.16 9.19 -1.27
CA PHE A 16 -0.14 8.62 -2.62
C PHE A 16 -1.06 9.38 -3.59
N SER A 17 -2.22 9.86 -3.14
CA SER A 17 -3.10 10.70 -3.97
C SER A 17 -2.47 12.05 -4.34
N ILE A 18 -1.59 12.59 -3.49
CA ILE A 18 -0.78 13.77 -3.81
C ILE A 18 0.32 13.36 -4.79
N ALA A 19 1.06 12.29 -4.50
CA ALA A 19 2.15 11.79 -5.35
C ALA A 19 1.68 11.46 -6.78
N ASP A 20 0.48 10.92 -6.92
CA ASP A 20 -0.18 10.66 -8.21
C ASP A 20 -0.17 11.89 -9.13
N LYS A 21 -0.37 13.10 -8.56
CA LYS A 21 -0.38 14.37 -9.31
C LYS A 21 1.00 14.81 -9.79
N PHE A 22 2.06 14.27 -9.20
CA PHE A 22 3.46 14.57 -9.55
C PHE A 22 4.13 13.46 -10.36
N GLY A 23 3.41 12.35 -10.62
CA GLY A 23 3.82 11.28 -11.51
C GLY A 23 4.75 10.23 -10.88
N ILE A 24 5.26 9.35 -11.73
CA ILE A 24 5.97 8.10 -11.39
C ILE A 24 7.08 8.29 -10.35
N ALA A 25 7.90 9.34 -10.49
CA ALA A 25 9.03 9.58 -9.60
C ALA A 25 8.57 9.88 -8.16
N ALA A 26 7.50 10.67 -8.01
CA ALA A 26 6.94 11.01 -6.70
C ALA A 26 6.26 9.80 -6.04
N ILE A 27 5.57 8.95 -6.82
CA ILE A 27 4.97 7.72 -6.32
C ILE A 27 6.04 6.79 -5.74
N LYS A 28 7.14 6.59 -6.48
CA LYS A 28 8.28 5.77 -6.01
C LYS A 28 8.93 6.35 -4.77
N ASP A 29 9.16 7.66 -4.72
CA ASP A 29 9.74 8.31 -3.54
C ASP A 29 8.86 8.14 -2.30
N THR A 30 7.55 8.40 -2.43
CA THR A 30 6.57 8.21 -1.34
C THR A 30 6.56 6.78 -0.84
N TYR A 31 6.54 5.79 -1.75
CA TYR A 31 6.64 4.38 -1.38
C TYR A 31 7.94 4.08 -0.64
N ASN A 32 9.09 4.46 -1.19
CA ASN A 32 10.39 4.14 -0.61
C ASN A 32 10.53 4.69 0.80
N ARG A 33 10.04 5.92 1.05
CA ARG A 33 10.04 6.51 2.39
C ARG A 33 9.09 5.76 3.32
N ALA A 34 7.84 5.56 2.92
CA ALA A 34 6.84 4.88 3.72
C ALA A 34 7.25 3.44 4.07
N PHE A 35 7.68 2.66 3.08
CA PHE A 35 8.10 1.29 3.27
C PHE A 35 9.34 1.19 4.16
N LYS A 36 10.37 2.01 3.91
CA LYS A 36 11.59 2.02 4.73
C LYS A 36 11.30 2.32 6.20
N GLU A 37 10.44 3.30 6.45
CA GLU A 37 10.12 3.76 7.80
C GLU A 37 9.18 2.80 8.54
N TRP A 38 8.20 2.22 7.84
CA TRP A 38 7.08 1.53 8.48
C TRP A 38 7.01 0.03 8.27
N LYS A 39 7.89 -0.59 7.48
CA LYS A 39 7.83 -2.05 7.23
C LYS A 39 7.88 -2.91 8.49
N THR A 40 8.55 -2.48 9.57
CA THR A 40 8.59 -3.25 10.83
C THR A 40 7.40 -3.00 11.76
N ASN A 41 6.46 -2.11 11.39
CA ASN A 41 5.21 -1.90 12.10
C ASN A 41 4.11 -2.62 11.32
N HIS A 42 3.68 -3.80 11.81
CA HIS A 42 2.73 -4.65 11.08
C HIS A 42 1.45 -3.90 10.71
N VAL A 43 0.90 -3.07 11.60
CA VAL A 43 -0.33 -2.30 11.33
C VAL A 43 -0.14 -1.33 10.16
N TYR A 44 0.97 -0.60 10.14
CA TYR A 44 1.21 0.41 9.12
C TYR A 44 1.64 -0.23 7.80
N LEU A 45 2.42 -1.31 7.85
CA LEU A 45 2.73 -2.11 6.68
C LEU A 45 1.46 -2.68 6.04
N THR A 46 0.54 -3.24 6.83
CA THR A 46 -0.74 -3.75 6.33
C THR A 46 -1.53 -2.65 5.64
N GLU A 47 -1.62 -1.45 6.24
CA GLU A 47 -2.33 -0.32 5.64
C GLU A 47 -1.64 0.18 4.36
N LEU A 48 -0.30 0.16 4.31
CA LEU A 48 0.46 0.45 3.10
C LEU A 48 0.12 -0.53 1.98
N VAL A 49 0.13 -1.85 2.25
CA VAL A 49 -0.21 -2.88 1.26
C VAL A 49 -1.65 -2.71 0.76
N MET A 50 -2.61 -2.48 1.67
CA MET A 50 -4.01 -2.24 1.32
C MET A 50 -4.18 -1.00 0.44
N VAL A 51 -3.52 0.12 0.78
CA VAL A 51 -3.56 1.36 -0.01
C VAL A 51 -2.96 1.14 -1.40
N LEU A 52 -1.82 0.44 -1.51
CA LEU A 52 -1.20 0.15 -2.80
C LEU A 52 -2.14 -0.69 -3.69
N ASN A 53 -2.79 -1.72 -3.14
CA ASN A 53 -3.78 -2.51 -3.87
C ASN A 53 -4.95 -1.65 -4.37
N HIS A 54 -5.52 -0.81 -3.51
CA HIS A 54 -6.59 0.11 -3.93
C HIS A 54 -6.14 1.11 -4.99
N LYS A 55 -4.88 1.54 -4.97
CA LYS A 55 -4.31 2.42 -5.99
C LYS A 55 -4.18 1.74 -7.35
N ILE A 56 -3.90 0.43 -7.40
CA ILE A 56 -3.96 -0.34 -8.66
C ILE A 56 -5.35 -0.21 -9.26
N TRP A 57 -6.39 -0.52 -8.49
CA TRP A 57 -7.79 -0.43 -8.94
C TRP A 57 -8.19 0.97 -9.36
N GLN A 58 -7.74 2.00 -8.64
CA GLN A 58 -8.00 3.40 -8.98
C GLN A 58 -7.47 3.76 -10.38
N TRP A 59 -6.32 3.20 -10.78
CA TRP A 59 -5.64 3.55 -12.02
C TRP A 59 -5.81 2.53 -13.15
N TYR A 60 -6.43 1.38 -12.89
CA TYR A 60 -6.51 0.24 -13.82
C TYR A 60 -7.08 0.59 -15.19
N GLU A 61 -8.16 1.39 -15.23
CA GLU A 61 -8.79 1.80 -16.50
C GLU A 61 -8.30 3.17 -17.03
N GLU A 62 -7.61 3.93 -16.19
CA GLU A 62 -7.24 5.33 -16.47
C GLU A 62 -5.79 5.48 -16.97
N ASN A 63 -4.86 4.72 -16.39
CA ASN A 63 -3.43 4.81 -16.72
C ASN A 63 -2.69 3.51 -16.39
N ASP A 64 -2.54 2.65 -17.38
CA ASP A 64 -1.86 1.34 -17.27
C ASP A 64 -0.42 1.46 -16.73
N ALA A 65 0.32 2.53 -17.09
CA ALA A 65 1.68 2.71 -16.60
C ALA A 65 1.73 2.99 -15.09
N ILE A 66 0.78 3.78 -14.57
CA ILE A 66 0.65 4.03 -13.13
C ILE A 66 0.11 2.79 -12.41
N ALA A 67 -0.88 2.11 -12.98
CA ALA A 67 -1.41 0.88 -12.41
C ALA A 67 -0.34 -0.21 -12.27
N ARG A 68 0.49 -0.43 -13.30
CA ARG A 68 1.62 -1.38 -13.26
C ARG A 68 2.70 -0.97 -12.25
N LEU A 69 2.94 0.33 -12.09
CA LEU A 69 3.84 0.81 -11.05
C LEU A 69 3.31 0.43 -9.67
N TYR A 70 2.04 0.73 -9.37
CA TYR A 70 1.43 0.35 -8.10
C TYR A 70 1.40 -1.16 -7.88
N ASP A 71 1.15 -1.98 -8.92
CA ASP A 71 1.21 -3.44 -8.83
C ASP A 71 2.62 -3.93 -8.46
N THR A 72 3.66 -3.34 -9.06
CA THR A 72 5.05 -3.67 -8.71
C THR A 72 5.35 -3.37 -7.24
N LEU A 73 4.96 -2.18 -6.76
CA LEU A 73 5.20 -1.74 -5.38
C LEU A 73 4.36 -2.55 -4.37
N TRP A 74 3.13 -2.88 -4.74
CA TRP A 74 2.24 -3.73 -3.96
C TRP A 74 2.84 -5.12 -3.77
N ARG A 75 3.28 -5.79 -4.85
CA ARG A 75 3.91 -7.12 -4.78
C ARG A 75 5.15 -7.13 -3.90
N GLU A 76 5.97 -6.09 -3.95
CA GLU A 76 7.16 -5.97 -3.10
C GLU A 76 6.78 -5.90 -1.61
N ALA A 77 5.83 -5.03 -1.26
CA ALA A 77 5.41 -4.86 0.13
C ALA A 77 4.63 -6.07 0.67
N ASP A 78 3.76 -6.66 -0.16
CA ASP A 78 2.96 -7.83 0.14
C ASP A 78 3.86 -9.06 0.39
N LEU A 79 4.83 -9.32 -0.49
CA LEU A 79 5.79 -10.39 -0.31
C LEU A 79 6.60 -10.19 0.98
N TRP A 80 7.08 -8.97 1.23
CA TRP A 80 7.81 -8.67 2.45
C TRP A 80 6.96 -8.94 3.70
N ALA A 81 5.68 -8.55 3.69
CA ALA A 81 4.77 -8.78 4.80
C ALA A 81 4.60 -10.28 5.08
N GLN A 82 4.33 -11.08 4.05
CA GLN A 82 4.16 -12.53 4.19
C GLN A 82 5.44 -13.23 4.68
N GLU A 83 6.61 -12.77 4.25
CA GLU A 83 7.89 -13.34 4.68
C GLU A 83 8.27 -12.96 6.12
N ASN A 84 7.94 -11.75 6.57
CA ASN A 84 8.47 -11.18 7.81
C ASN A 84 7.47 -11.15 8.97
N LEU A 85 6.16 -10.99 8.72
CA LEU A 85 5.14 -11.06 9.77
C LEU A 85 4.93 -12.51 10.23
N LYS A 86 4.58 -12.68 11.51
CA LYS A 86 4.34 -13.98 12.15
C LYS A 86 3.13 -13.91 13.09
N ASP A 87 2.57 -15.08 13.37
CA ASP A 87 1.51 -15.28 14.37
C ASP A 87 0.37 -14.24 14.23
N GLU A 88 0.08 -13.50 15.31
CA GLU A 88 -0.99 -12.50 15.36
C GLU A 88 -0.80 -11.35 14.36
N GLU A 89 0.43 -10.98 14.02
CA GLU A 89 0.71 -9.93 13.05
C GLU A 89 0.34 -10.35 11.62
N LEU A 90 0.63 -11.61 11.29
CA LEU A 90 0.29 -12.19 10.00
C LEU A 90 -1.22 -12.44 9.88
N GLU A 91 -1.87 -12.87 10.96
CA GLU A 91 -3.34 -12.99 11.01
C GLU A 91 -4.01 -11.61 10.83
N TYR A 92 -3.48 -10.57 11.50
CA TYR A 92 -3.94 -9.20 11.31
C TYR A 92 -3.81 -8.75 9.86
N PHE A 93 -2.66 -9.03 9.24
CA PHE A 93 -2.40 -8.69 7.84
C PHE A 93 -3.46 -9.29 6.92
N TYR A 94 -3.64 -10.61 6.94
CA TYR A 94 -4.61 -11.27 6.07
C TYR A 94 -6.03 -10.78 6.30
N ARG A 95 -6.46 -10.61 7.56
CA ARG A 95 -7.81 -10.13 7.86
C ARG A 95 -8.13 -8.75 7.28
N VAL A 96 -7.12 -7.89 7.14
CA VAL A 96 -7.32 -6.52 6.63
C VAL A 96 -7.15 -6.44 5.12
N THR A 97 -6.35 -7.33 4.51
CA THR A 97 -6.07 -7.31 3.07
C THR A 97 -6.93 -8.25 2.23
N ASP A 98 -7.61 -9.22 2.85
CA ASP A 98 -8.61 -10.11 2.22
C ASP A 98 -9.93 -9.38 1.95
#